data_AF-A0AAD7KQ64-F1
#
_entry.id   AF-A0AAD7KQ64-F1
#
_cell.length_a   1.000
_cell.length_b   1.000
_cell.length_c   1.000
_cell.angle_alpha   90.00
_cell.angle_beta   90.00
_cell.angle_gamma   90.00
#
_symmetry.space_group_name_H-M   'P 1'
#
loop_
_entity.id
_entity.type
_entity.pdbx_description
1 polymer ?
#
loop_
_entity_poly.entity_id
_entity_poly.type
_entity_poly.pdbx_seq_one_letter_code
_entity_poly.pdbx_strand_id
1 'polypeptide(L)'
;MAAITHQDEDHKLNTIRRHRFIDTEESDENLKSIFSNYGSIYIGKINNNTGNTVEFYNPYGGKSGSIQHGESESSNCRGYIPLYSYTQKYEIKYYNKALKTTKTIKIKDLDGNWLISFWQEGIDEDVRGARPPTLYCDSEIHLTLQDAGYEIFSFDYNCTQGRIAWQPI
;
A
#
# COMPACT_ATOMS: atom_id res chain seq x y z
N MET A 1 -28.81 -15.88 -36.50
CA MET A 1 -28.46 -15.94 -35.07
C MET A 1 -27.20 -16.76 -34.95
N ALA A 2 -26.05 -16.13 -34.72
CA ALA A 2 -24.79 -16.82 -34.44
C ALA A 2 -24.44 -16.56 -32.98
N ALA A 3 -24.25 -17.63 -32.21
CA ALA A 3 -23.83 -17.57 -30.82
C ALA A 3 -22.38 -17.11 -30.78
N ILE A 4 -22.15 -15.88 -30.35
CA ILE A 4 -20.82 -15.37 -30.03
C ILE A 4 -20.44 -16.00 -28.69
N THR A 5 -19.53 -16.97 -28.75
CA THR A 5 -18.96 -17.67 -27.61
C THR A 5 -18.23 -16.68 -26.70
N HIS A 6 -18.73 -16.52 -25.47
CA HIS A 6 -18.14 -15.70 -24.39
C HIS A 6 -16.69 -16.05 -24.00
N GLN A 7 -16.06 -17.06 -24.62
CA GLN A 7 -14.68 -17.47 -24.33
C GLN A 7 -13.61 -16.60 -25.02
N ASP A 8 -13.95 -15.83 -26.07
CA ASP A 8 -12.95 -15.02 -26.80
C ASP A 8 -12.65 -13.67 -26.15
N GLU A 9 -13.55 -13.11 -25.33
CA GLU A 9 -13.32 -11.83 -24.67
C GLU A 9 -12.43 -11.96 -23.43
N ASP A 10 -12.58 -13.05 -22.66
CA ASP A 10 -11.70 -13.33 -21.51
C ASP A 10 -10.25 -13.57 -21.94
N HIS A 11 -10.04 -14.18 -23.11
CA HIS A 11 -8.70 -14.37 -23.66
C HIS A 11 -8.07 -13.06 -24.12
N LYS A 12 -8.88 -12.11 -24.62
CA LYS A 12 -8.40 -10.77 -25.00
C LYS A 12 -8.16 -9.88 -23.79
N LEU A 13 -8.97 -9.94 -22.74
CA LEU A 13 -8.71 -9.20 -21.48
C LEU A 13 -7.43 -9.69 -20.79
N ASN A 14 -7.19 -11.01 -20.77
CA ASN A 14 -5.95 -11.57 -20.24
C ASN A 14 -4.72 -11.23 -21.09
N THR A 15 -4.89 -11.09 -22.41
CA THR A 15 -3.77 -10.69 -23.29
C THR A 15 -3.45 -9.20 -23.16
N ILE A 16 -4.46 -8.34 -22.92
CA ILE A 16 -4.26 -6.89 -22.71
C ILE A 16 -3.61 -6.60 -21.35
N ARG A 17 -3.87 -7.40 -20.31
CA ARG A 17 -3.16 -7.27 -19.01
C ARG A 17 -1.69 -7.66 -19.06
N ARG A 18 -1.26 -8.46 -20.05
CA ARG A 18 0.15 -8.86 -20.22
C ARG A 18 1.00 -7.91 -21.06
N HIS A 19 0.39 -7.04 -21.88
CA HIS A 19 1.13 -6.22 -22.85
C HIS A 19 1.50 -4.80 -22.37
N ARG A 20 1.32 -4.49 -21.08
CA ARG A 20 1.76 -3.20 -20.51
C ARG A 20 3.02 -3.31 -19.64
N PHE A 21 3.84 -4.34 -19.90
CA PHE A 21 5.11 -4.61 -19.21
C PHE A 21 6.28 -4.85 -20.18
N ILE A 22 6.17 -4.43 -21.45
CA ILE A 22 7.27 -4.57 -22.41
C ILE A 22 7.95 -3.20 -22.54
N ASP A 23 8.97 -2.96 -21.72
CA ASP A 23 10.22 -2.23 -22.06
C ASP A 23 11.05 -1.79 -20.84
N THR A 24 11.17 -2.64 -19.82
CA THR A 24 12.25 -2.50 -18.85
C THR A 24 12.72 -3.89 -18.47
N GLU A 25 14.01 -4.16 -18.61
CA GLU A 25 14.68 -5.41 -18.22
C GLU A 25 14.01 -5.99 -16.97
N GLU A 26 13.26 -7.08 -17.14
CA GLU A 26 12.56 -7.73 -16.03
C GLU A 26 13.63 -8.34 -15.13
N SER A 27 13.92 -7.65 -14.02
CA SER A 27 14.73 -8.22 -12.96
C SER A 27 14.04 -9.49 -12.44
N ASP A 28 14.81 -10.48 -12.00
CA ASP A 28 14.29 -11.70 -11.37
C ASP A 28 13.27 -11.41 -10.24
N GLU A 29 13.31 -10.22 -9.66
CA GLU A 29 12.37 -9.73 -8.64
C GLU A 29 10.98 -9.38 -9.22
N ASN A 30 10.90 -8.79 -10.41
CA ASN A 30 9.63 -8.57 -11.10
C ASN A 30 8.94 -9.90 -11.42
N LEU A 31 9.72 -10.90 -11.86
CA LEU A 31 9.20 -12.24 -12.13
C LEU A 31 8.73 -12.94 -10.85
N LYS A 32 9.47 -12.82 -9.74
CA LYS A 32 9.02 -13.35 -8.42
C LYS A 32 7.70 -12.72 -7.96
N SER A 33 7.48 -11.43 -8.23
CA SER A 33 6.20 -10.77 -7.95
C SER A 33 5.06 -11.35 -8.79
N ILE A 34 5.30 -11.59 -10.08
CA ILE A 34 4.31 -12.14 -11.02
C ILE A 34 3.98 -13.62 -10.71
N PHE A 35 4.96 -14.39 -10.23
CA PHE A 35 4.84 -15.82 -9.90
C PHE A 35 4.64 -16.10 -8.41
N SER A 36 4.56 -15.07 -7.58
CA SER A 36 4.10 -15.16 -6.20
C SER A 36 2.67 -15.70 -6.22
N ASN A 37 2.40 -16.78 -5.47
CA ASN A 37 1.04 -17.33 -5.32
C ASN A 37 0.10 -16.40 -4.52
N TYR A 38 0.56 -15.20 -4.18
CA TYR A 38 -0.07 -14.25 -3.30
C TYR A 38 -0.08 -12.86 -3.95
N GLY A 39 -1.18 -12.15 -3.72
CA GLY A 39 -1.52 -10.90 -4.41
C GLY A 39 -0.74 -9.67 -3.97
N SER A 40 -1.00 -8.52 -4.59
CA SER A 40 -0.36 -7.23 -4.27
C SER A 40 -1.14 -6.43 -3.23
N ILE A 41 -0.46 -5.61 -2.42
CA ILE A 41 -1.11 -4.64 -1.53
C ILE A 41 -0.97 -3.22 -2.10
N TYR A 42 -2.02 -2.42 -2.00
CA TYR A 42 -1.97 -1.01 -2.38
C TYR A 42 -2.71 -0.10 -1.40
N ILE A 43 -2.23 1.14 -1.28
CA ILE A 43 -2.90 2.18 -0.49
C ILE A 43 -3.98 2.81 -1.37
N GLY A 44 -5.23 2.80 -0.92
CA GLY A 44 -6.36 3.45 -1.60
C GLY A 44 -6.63 4.87 -1.09
N LYS A 45 -6.41 5.10 0.21
CA LYS A 45 -6.71 6.36 0.89
C LYS A 45 -5.79 6.57 2.09
N ILE A 46 -5.42 7.81 2.36
CA ILE A 46 -4.79 8.24 3.61
C ILE A 46 -5.70 9.26 4.28
N ASN A 47 -6.11 8.99 5.52
CA ASN A 47 -6.83 9.93 6.38
C ASN A 47 -5.87 10.53 7.40
N ASN A 48 -5.81 11.87 7.51
CA ASN A 48 -4.99 12.55 8.50
C ASN A 48 -5.84 13.03 9.68
N ASN A 49 -5.89 12.23 10.74
CA ASN A 49 -6.51 12.60 12.02
C ASN A 49 -5.47 13.08 13.05
N THR A 50 -4.22 13.32 12.62
CA THR A 50 -3.19 13.94 13.48
C THR A 50 -3.46 15.43 13.58
N GLY A 51 -3.03 16.10 14.66
CA GLY A 51 -3.15 17.55 14.79
C GLY A 51 -2.14 18.35 13.96
N ASN A 52 -1.47 17.74 12.98
CA ASN A 52 -0.43 18.35 12.15
C ASN A 52 -0.63 17.97 10.68
N THR A 53 0.08 18.65 9.79
CA THR A 53 0.14 18.25 8.38
C THR A 53 0.93 16.95 8.23
N VAL A 54 0.43 16.05 7.39
CA VAL A 54 1.12 14.82 6.97
C VAL A 54 1.61 14.99 5.53
N GLU A 55 2.81 14.53 5.25
CA GLU A 55 3.32 14.41 3.88
C GLU A 55 3.46 12.94 3.50
N PHE A 56 3.26 12.61 2.24
CA PHE A 56 3.51 11.27 1.73
C PHE A 56 4.24 11.30 0.39
N TYR A 57 4.90 10.19 0.09
CA TYR A 57 5.47 9.87 -1.21
C TYR A 57 5.01 8.48 -1.66
N ASN A 58 4.34 8.44 -2.80
CA ASN A 58 3.89 7.26 -3.52
C ASN A 58 4.88 6.92 -4.64
N PRO A 59 5.72 5.88 -4.47
CA PRO A 59 6.77 5.52 -5.42
C PRO A 59 6.21 4.95 -6.74
N TYR A 60 5.02 4.35 -6.74
CA TYR A 60 4.43 3.75 -7.95
C TYR A 60 4.04 4.80 -8.99
N GLY A 61 3.56 5.97 -8.52
CA GLY A 61 3.23 7.11 -9.38
C GLY A 61 4.28 8.21 -9.41
N GLY A 62 5.35 8.09 -8.62
CA GLY A 62 6.28 9.20 -8.35
C GLY A 62 5.58 10.44 -7.80
N LYS A 63 4.48 10.27 -7.06
CA LYS A 63 3.61 11.36 -6.59
C LYS A 63 3.88 11.65 -5.13
N SER A 64 3.83 12.93 -4.77
CA SER A 64 3.84 13.37 -3.38
C SER A 64 2.59 14.19 -3.10
N GLY A 65 2.24 14.29 -1.82
CA GLY A 65 1.17 15.16 -1.39
C GLY A 65 1.29 15.53 0.07
N SER A 66 0.50 16.54 0.43
CA SER A 66 0.37 17.06 1.79
C SER A 66 -1.11 16.98 2.17
N ILE A 67 -1.40 16.48 3.35
CA ILE A 67 -2.76 16.28 3.86
C ILE A 67 -2.88 17.11 5.12
N GLN A 68 -3.76 18.12 5.13
CA GLN A 68 -3.97 18.94 6.33
C GLN A 68 -4.70 18.15 7.41
N HIS A 69 -4.69 18.68 8.63
CA HIS A 69 -5.45 18.10 9.74
C HIS A 69 -6.93 17.96 9.38
N GLY A 70 -7.50 16.77 9.59
CA GLY A 70 -8.90 16.47 9.32
C GLY A 70 -9.22 16.17 7.86
N GLU A 71 -8.23 16.23 6.97
CA GLU A 71 -8.40 15.96 5.54
C GLU A 71 -8.00 14.52 5.18
N SER A 72 -8.30 14.15 3.95
CA SER A 72 -7.90 12.86 3.38
C SER A 72 -7.47 13.03 1.94
N GLU A 73 -6.58 12.15 1.49
CA GLU A 73 -6.16 12.05 0.10
C GLU A 73 -6.45 10.64 -0.41
N SER A 74 -6.86 10.54 -1.67
CA SER A 74 -7.21 9.27 -2.35
C SER A 74 -6.75 9.23 -3.81
N SER A 75 -6.31 10.36 -4.37
CA SER A 75 -5.92 10.51 -5.77
C SER A 75 -4.41 10.35 -5.93
N ASN A 76 -3.62 11.14 -5.19
CA ASN A 76 -2.16 11.11 -5.32
C ASN A 76 -1.51 10.01 -4.48
N CYS A 77 -2.16 9.57 -3.41
CA CYS A 77 -1.68 8.49 -2.56
C CYS A 77 -1.97 7.09 -3.13
N ARG A 78 -2.89 6.96 -4.11
CA ARG A 78 -3.30 5.66 -4.62
C ARG A 78 -2.16 4.99 -5.37
N GLY A 79 -1.70 3.83 -4.89
CA GLY A 79 -0.58 3.11 -5.51
C GLY A 79 -0.17 1.86 -4.76
N TYR A 80 0.46 0.92 -5.49
CA TYR A 80 0.99 -0.31 -4.93
C TYR A 80 2.13 -0.02 -3.95
N ILE A 81 2.19 -0.82 -2.90
CA ILE A 81 3.26 -0.79 -1.93
C ILE A 81 4.43 -1.59 -2.50
N PRO A 82 5.64 -1.03 -2.60
CA PRO A 82 6.77 -1.76 -3.14
C PRO A 82 7.11 -2.99 -2.30
N LEU A 83 7.56 -4.06 -2.96
CA LEU A 83 8.10 -5.24 -2.30
C LEU A 83 9.32 -4.87 -1.45
N TYR A 84 9.62 -5.73 -0.49
CA TYR A 84 10.68 -5.51 0.49
C TYR A 84 12.05 -5.37 -0.20
N SER A 85 12.30 -6.16 -1.25
CA SER A 85 13.54 -6.16 -2.05
C SER A 85 13.83 -4.84 -2.77
N TYR A 86 12.80 -4.04 -3.08
CA TYR A 86 12.96 -2.83 -3.89
C TYR A 86 13.70 -1.76 -3.09
N THR A 87 14.44 -0.87 -3.74
CA THR A 87 15.11 0.24 -3.02
C THR A 87 14.10 1.31 -2.61
N GLN A 88 13.13 1.61 -3.47
CA GLN A 88 12.10 2.61 -3.24
C GLN A 88 11.05 2.11 -2.25
N LYS A 89 10.49 3.04 -1.48
CA LYS A 89 9.53 2.77 -0.40
C LYS A 89 8.39 3.76 -0.47
N TYR A 90 7.21 3.33 -0.04
CA TYR A 90 6.13 4.26 0.23
C TYR A 90 6.46 4.97 1.54
N GLU A 91 6.51 6.30 1.53
CA GLU A 91 6.92 7.06 2.70
C GLU A 91 5.79 7.94 3.21
N ILE A 92 5.68 8.03 4.53
CA ILE A 92 4.76 8.93 5.22
C ILE A 92 5.54 9.68 6.28
N LYS A 93 5.60 11.00 6.15
CA LYS A 93 6.20 11.90 7.12
C LYS A 93 5.11 12.52 7.97
N TYR A 94 5.27 12.44 9.28
CA TYR A 94 4.31 12.96 10.23
C TYR A 94 5.03 13.52 11.46
N TYR A 95 4.41 14.47 12.14
CA TYR A 95 4.92 14.97 13.42
C TYR A 95 4.44 14.07 14.55
N ASN A 96 5.36 13.34 15.17
CA ASN A 96 5.07 12.51 16.33
C ASN A 96 5.04 13.39 17.59
N LYS A 97 3.85 13.58 18.18
CA LYS A 97 3.69 14.45 19.36
C LYS A 97 4.33 13.89 20.63
N ALA A 98 4.38 12.56 20.79
CA ALA A 98 5.01 11.93 21.96
C ALA A 98 6.52 12.18 21.97
N LEU A 99 7.16 12.03 20.81
CA LEU A 99 8.60 12.24 20.63
C LEU A 99 8.97 13.69 20.26
N LYS A 100 7.98 14.56 20.06
CA LYS A 100 8.12 15.96 19.60
C LYS A 100 9.02 16.12 18.37
N THR A 101 9.01 15.14 17.46
CA THR A 101 9.90 15.10 16.29
C THR A 101 9.14 14.63 15.06
N THR A 102 9.55 15.13 13.89
CA THR A 102 9.09 14.59 12.61
C THR A 102 9.70 13.23 12.39
N LYS A 103 8.86 12.26 12.04
CA LYS A 103 9.25 10.87 11.77
C LYS A 103 8.78 10.48 10.38
N THR A 104 9.52 9.56 9.77
CA THR A 104 9.17 8.96 8.48
C THR A 104 8.87 7.49 8.69
N ILE A 105 7.65 7.08 8.35
CA ILE A 105 7.28 5.67 8.22
C ILE A 105 7.60 5.25 6.80
N LYS A 106 8.32 4.14 6.65
CA LYS A 106 8.53 3.47 5.37
C LYS A 106 7.69 2.21 5.33
N ILE A 107 6.87 2.09 4.29
CA ILE A 107 5.90 1.00 4.13
C ILE A 107 6.36 0.08 3.00
N LYS A 108 6.31 -1.23 3.26
CA LYS A 108 6.78 -2.29 2.35
C LYS A 108 5.82 -3.47 2.34
N ASP A 109 5.72 -4.14 1.20
CA ASP A 109 5.12 -5.46 1.07
C ASP A 109 6.19 -6.54 1.31
N LEU A 110 5.97 -7.46 2.24
CA LEU A 110 6.89 -8.54 2.58
C LEU A 110 6.74 -9.72 1.61
N ASP A 111 7.31 -9.52 0.42
CA ASP A 111 7.48 -10.51 -0.63
C ASP A 111 6.15 -11.09 -1.16
N GLY A 112 5.13 -10.23 -1.26
CA GLY A 112 3.84 -10.57 -1.85
C GLY A 112 2.94 -11.40 -0.95
N ASN A 113 3.33 -11.69 0.29
CA ASN A 113 2.61 -12.62 1.17
C ASN A 113 1.41 -11.99 1.92
N TRP A 114 0.86 -10.89 1.39
CA TRP A 114 -0.12 -10.04 2.07
C TRP A 114 0.30 -9.57 3.47
N LEU A 115 1.61 -9.44 3.67
CA LEU A 115 2.18 -8.90 4.89
C LEU A 115 2.77 -7.54 4.56
N ILE A 116 2.40 -6.54 5.35
CA ILE A 116 2.85 -5.17 5.21
C ILE A 116 3.72 -4.81 6.40
N SER A 117 4.87 -4.24 6.13
CA SER A 117 5.79 -3.72 7.13
C SER A 117 5.67 -2.20 7.22
N PHE A 118 5.67 -1.69 8.45
CA PHE A 118 5.78 -0.29 8.80
C PHE A 118 7.07 -0.10 9.60
N TRP A 119 8.10 0.38 8.92
CA TRP A 119 9.40 0.64 9.53
C TRP A 119 9.55 2.12 9.87
N GLN A 120 10.13 2.40 11.04
CA GLN A 120 10.49 3.75 11.47
C GLN A 120 11.82 3.71 12.23
N GLU A 121 12.65 4.75 12.07
CA GLU A 121 13.88 4.86 12.85
C GLU A 121 13.62 4.96 14.37
N GLY A 122 14.30 4.09 15.12
CA GLY A 122 14.25 4.02 16.57
C GLY A 122 13.03 3.29 17.15
N ILE A 123 12.24 2.60 16.31
CA ILE A 123 11.12 1.76 16.72
C ILE A 123 11.24 0.39 16.01
N ASP A 124 10.84 -0.68 16.69
CA ASP A 124 10.75 -2.00 16.07
C ASP A 124 9.80 -1.98 14.87
N GLU A 125 10.14 -2.75 13.84
CA GLU A 125 9.34 -2.88 12.63
C GLU A 125 7.99 -3.53 12.95
N ASP A 126 6.88 -2.86 12.61
CA ASP A 126 5.54 -3.42 12.81
C ASP A 126 5.06 -4.12 11.54
N VAL A 127 4.78 -5.42 11.65
CA VAL A 127 4.34 -6.26 10.53
C VAL A 127 2.87 -6.65 10.73
N ARG A 128 2.03 -6.39 9.73
CA ARG A 128 0.59 -6.66 9.77
C ARG A 128 0.13 -7.44 8.55
N GLY A 129 -0.95 -8.19 8.71
CA GLY A 129 -1.65 -8.80 7.58
C GLY A 129 -2.54 -7.77 6.88
N ALA A 130 -2.44 -7.72 5.56
CA ALA A 130 -3.28 -6.93 4.66
C ALA A 130 -3.85 -7.83 3.55
N ARG A 131 -4.44 -8.95 3.97
CA ARG A 131 -5.03 -9.93 3.05
C ARG A 131 -6.38 -9.43 2.55
N PRO A 132 -6.78 -9.71 1.29
CA PRO A 132 -8.13 -9.46 0.82
C PRO A 132 -9.07 -10.66 1.07
N PRO A 133 -10.40 -10.54 0.83
CA PRO A 133 -11.31 -11.68 0.80
C PRO A 133 -10.83 -12.77 -0.16
N THR A 134 -11.22 -14.02 0.11
CA THR A 134 -10.89 -15.16 -0.77
C THR A 134 -11.25 -14.84 -2.22
N LEU A 135 -10.33 -15.13 -3.15
CA LEU A 135 -10.39 -14.96 -4.63
C LEU A 135 -9.77 -13.67 -5.22
N TYR A 136 -9.32 -12.71 -4.41
CA TYR A 136 -8.66 -11.50 -4.94
C TYR A 136 -7.13 -11.61 -4.95
N CYS A 137 -6.53 -11.12 -6.04
CA CYS A 137 -5.07 -10.99 -6.18
C CYS A 137 -4.56 -9.61 -5.75
N ASP A 138 -5.41 -8.74 -5.22
CA ASP A 138 -5.03 -7.41 -4.75
C ASP A 138 -5.76 -7.09 -3.44
N SER A 139 -5.13 -6.35 -2.54
CA SER A 139 -5.74 -5.83 -1.31
C SER A 139 -5.65 -4.32 -1.24
N GLU A 140 -6.81 -3.65 -1.12
CA GLU A 140 -6.88 -2.21 -0.86
C GLU A 140 -6.88 -1.94 0.65
N ILE A 141 -5.91 -1.13 1.10
CA ILE A 141 -5.89 -0.62 2.48
C ILE A 141 -6.11 0.89 2.52
N HIS A 142 -6.81 1.33 3.56
CA HIS A 142 -6.95 2.74 3.93
C HIS A 142 -6.15 2.97 5.22
N LEU A 143 -5.23 3.92 5.18
CA LEU A 143 -4.39 4.24 6.33
C LEU A 143 -4.94 5.48 7.04
N THR A 144 -5.23 5.35 8.33
CA THR A 144 -5.63 6.48 9.17
C THR A 144 -4.53 6.80 10.15
N LEU A 145 -3.91 7.98 10.00
CA LEU A 145 -2.85 8.46 10.88
C LEU A 145 -3.46 9.25 12.03
N GLN A 146 -2.98 9.00 13.24
CA GLN A 146 -3.44 9.64 14.47
C GLN A 146 -2.23 10.13 15.27
N ASP A 147 -2.42 11.14 16.12
CA ASP A 147 -1.33 11.64 16.97
C ASP A 147 -0.71 10.55 17.85
N ALA A 148 -1.51 9.54 18.20
CA ALA A 148 -1.12 8.41 19.04
C ALA A 148 -0.79 7.14 18.26
N GLY A 149 -0.87 7.10 16.93
CA GLY A 149 -0.66 5.86 16.20
C GLY A 149 -1.01 5.89 14.72
N TYR A 150 -1.24 4.72 14.17
CA TYR A 150 -1.95 4.55 12.91
C TYR A 150 -2.92 3.38 12.99
N GLU A 151 -3.89 3.39 12.09
CA GLU A 151 -4.84 2.31 11.88
C GLU A 151 -4.89 1.92 10.40
N ILE A 152 -4.91 0.62 10.14
CA ILE A 152 -5.07 0.01 8.82
C ILE A 152 -6.49 -0.52 8.73
N PHE A 153 -7.26 0.08 7.84
CA PHE A 153 -8.59 -0.39 7.49
C PHE A 153 -8.53 -1.14 6.17
N SER A 154 -9.05 -2.37 6.14
CA SER A 154 -9.24 -3.09 4.89
C SER A 154 -10.52 -2.61 4.25
N PHE A 155 -10.37 -2.06 3.05
CA PHE A 155 -11.52 -1.68 2.24
C PHE A 155 -12.35 -2.91 1.88
N ASP A 156 -11.67 -4.00 1.50
CA ASP A 156 -12.32 -5.21 1.00
C ASP A 156 -13.06 -6.00 2.08
N TYR A 157 -12.56 -6.02 3.32
CA TYR A 157 -13.28 -6.60 4.48
C TYR A 157 -14.17 -5.59 5.21
N ASN A 158 -14.12 -4.32 4.84
CA ASN A 158 -14.81 -3.22 5.52
C ASN A 158 -14.58 -3.24 7.05
N CYS A 159 -13.35 -3.52 7.48
CA CYS A 159 -13.00 -3.61 8.89
C CYS A 159 -11.54 -3.21 9.17
N THR A 160 -11.25 -2.85 10.42
CA THR A 160 -9.88 -2.58 10.87
C THR A 160 -9.08 -3.88 10.92
N GLN A 161 -7.98 -3.95 10.17
CA GLN A 161 -7.07 -5.10 10.14
C GLN A 161 -5.87 -4.97 11.07
N GLY A 162 -5.49 -3.73 11.43
CA GLY A 162 -4.35 -3.50 12.31
C GLY A 162 -4.33 -2.10 12.85
N ARG A 163 -3.67 -1.92 13.98
CA ARG A 163 -3.35 -0.61 14.54
C ARG A 163 -2.08 -0.69 15.36
N ILE A 164 -1.33 0.41 15.38
CA ILE A 164 -0.26 0.62 16.34
C ILE A 164 -0.63 1.81 17.21
N ALA A 165 -0.27 1.73 18.49
CA ALA A 165 -0.21 2.90 19.36
C ALA A 165 1.27 3.22 19.59
N TRP A 166 1.67 4.47 19.37
CA TRP A 166 3.00 4.96 19.70
C TRP A 166 3.22 4.77 21.19
N GLN A 167 4.16 3.89 21.56
CA GLN A 167 4.57 3.73 22.94
C GLN A 167 5.32 4.99 23.37
N PRO A 168 5.00 5.61 24.53
CA PRO A 168 5.90 6.58 25.14
C PRO A 168 7.18 5.85 25.54
N ILE A 169 8.33 6.36 25.10
CA ILE A 169 9.66 5.92 25.54
C ILE A 169 9.91 6.42 26.97
#